data_AF-A0A433TUJ5-F1
#
_entry.id   AF-A0A433TUJ5-F1
#
_cell.length_a   1.000
_cell.length_b   1.000
_cell.length_c   1.000
_cell.angle_alpha   90.00
_cell.angle_beta   90.00
_cell.angle_gamma   90.00
#
_symmetry.space_group_name_H-M   'P 1'
#
loop_
_entity.id
_entity.type
_entity.pdbx_description
1 polymer ?
#
loop_
_entity_poly.entity_id
_entity_poly.type
_entity_poly.pdbx_seq_one_letter_code
_entity_poly.pdbx_strand_id
1 'polypeptide(L)'
;MSDEGMCMSMHQPWASLLVHGIKRHEGRTWYSAHRGRLWIAATVKKPEAKEIAELEHMYRSIYNEPDLKFPADYPTGCLLGCVIVDDCLHQDEYREKVRI
;
A
#
# COMPACT_ATOMS: atom_id res chain seq x y z
N MET A 1 -0.37 -21.17 -6.08
CA MET A 1 0.43 -19.94 -6.28
C MET A 1 1.81 -20.18 -5.71
N SER A 2 2.83 -20.27 -6.56
CA SER A 2 4.24 -20.32 -6.15
C SER A 2 4.68 -18.94 -5.69
N ASP A 3 5.47 -18.87 -4.62
CA ASP A 3 6.13 -17.63 -4.21
C ASP A 3 7.43 -17.49 -5.00
N GLU A 4 7.49 -16.50 -5.89
CA GLU A 4 8.68 -16.19 -6.69
C GLU A 4 9.71 -15.32 -5.94
N GLY A 5 9.41 -14.95 -4.69
CA GLY A 5 10.27 -14.08 -3.89
C GLY A 5 10.27 -12.63 -4.34
N MET A 6 9.33 -12.23 -5.20
CA MET A 6 9.20 -10.87 -5.69
C MET A 6 8.89 -9.90 -4.55
N CYS A 7 9.61 -8.78 -4.50
CA CYS A 7 9.51 -7.79 -3.44
C CYS A 7 9.49 -6.38 -4.00
N MET A 8 8.64 -5.52 -3.42
CA MET A 8 8.55 -4.10 -3.73
C MET A 8 8.83 -3.27 -2.49
N SER A 9 9.76 -2.32 -2.62
CA SER A 9 10.01 -1.31 -1.59
C SER A 9 9.02 -0.16 -1.69
N MET A 10 8.55 0.35 -0.54
CA MET A 10 7.62 1.47 -0.45
C MET A 10 7.98 2.40 0.70
N HIS A 11 7.74 3.70 0.53
CA HIS A 11 7.92 4.67 1.60
C HIS A 11 6.84 4.49 2.68
N GLN A 12 7.22 4.72 3.93
CA GLN A 12 6.23 4.87 4.99
C GLN A 12 5.50 6.22 4.84
N PRO A 13 4.24 6.32 5.29
CA PRO A 13 3.46 5.27 5.98
C PRO A 13 2.76 4.28 5.04
N TRP A 14 2.74 4.54 3.72
CA TRP A 14 2.01 3.71 2.75
C TRP A 14 2.39 2.23 2.78
N ALA A 15 3.66 1.90 3.04
CA ALA A 15 4.12 0.52 3.12
C ALA A 15 3.35 -0.27 4.20
N SER A 16 3.20 0.31 5.39
CA SER A 16 2.45 -0.33 6.48
C SER A 16 0.95 -0.37 6.17
N LEU A 17 0.40 0.71 5.61
CA LEU A 17 -1.01 0.76 5.24
C LEU A 17 -1.37 -0.30 4.19
N LEU A 18 -0.47 -0.59 3.27
CA LEU A 18 -0.64 -1.61 2.24
C LEU A 18 -0.71 -3.02 2.86
N VAL A 19 0.22 -3.34 3.76
CA VAL A 19 0.25 -4.65 4.45
C VAL A 19 -0.93 -4.82 5.41
N HIS A 20 -1.41 -3.74 6.04
CA HIS A 20 -2.60 -3.76 6.91
C HIS A 20 -3.93 -3.74 6.13
N GLY A 21 -3.89 -3.73 4.79
CA GLY A 21 -5.10 -3.74 3.96
C GLY A 21 -5.87 -2.41 3.93
N ILE A 22 -5.30 -1.36 4.52
CA ILE A 22 -5.90 -0.01 4.52
C ILE A 22 -5.69 0.64 3.15
N LYS A 23 -4.46 0.62 2.62
CA LYS A 23 -4.19 1.02 1.24
C LYS A 23 -4.38 -0.20 0.33
N ARG A 24 -5.48 -0.23 -0.42
CA ARG A 24 -5.81 -1.40 -1.29
C ARG A 24 -5.28 -1.28 -2.71
N HIS A 25 -4.93 -0.07 -3.13
CA HIS A 25 -4.52 0.23 -4.50
C HIS A 25 -3.16 0.90 -4.49
N GLU A 26 -2.27 0.47 -5.38
CA GLU A 26 -0.92 1.04 -5.54
C GLU A 26 -0.70 1.58 -6.96
N GLY A 27 -0.20 2.81 -7.04
CA GLY A 27 0.05 3.49 -8.31
C GLY A 27 1.54 3.58 -8.61
N ARG A 28 1.95 3.20 -9.83
CA ARG A 28 3.33 3.30 -10.33
C ARG A 28 3.34 3.88 -11.74
N THR A 29 4.47 4.42 -12.15
CA THR A 29 4.70 4.94 -13.51
C THR A 29 5.07 3.84 -14.52
N TRP A 30 5.20 2.60 -14.06
CA TRP A 30 5.59 1.44 -14.85
C TRP A 30 4.61 0.29 -14.64
N TYR A 31 4.44 -0.51 -15.68
CA TYR A 31 3.59 -1.70 -15.67
C TYR A 31 4.34 -2.92 -15.10
N SER A 32 3.59 -3.83 -14.48
CA SER A 32 4.10 -5.15 -14.10
C SER A 32 3.12 -6.26 -14.50
N ALA A 33 3.66 -7.30 -15.12
CA ALA A 33 2.91 -8.53 -15.41
C ALA A 33 2.77 -9.44 -14.18
N HIS A 34 3.43 -9.13 -13.06
CA HIS A 34 3.40 -9.94 -11.84
C HIS A 34 1.98 -10.07 -11.28
N ARG A 35 1.57 -11.29 -10.92
CA ARG A 35 0.30 -11.60 -10.26
C ARG A 35 0.55 -12.60 -9.14
N GLY A 36 -0.22 -12.49 -8.06
CA GLY A 36 -0.02 -13.31 -6.87
C GLY A 36 0.82 -12.62 -5.79
N ARG A 37 1.55 -13.40 -4.98
CA ARG A 37 2.22 -12.88 -3.77
C ARG A 37 3.32 -11.87 -4.13
N LEU A 38 3.29 -10.72 -3.46
CA LEU A 38 4.32 -9.69 -3.53
C LEU A 38 4.72 -9.26 -2.13
N TRP A 39 5.99 -9.41 -1.80
CA TRP A 39 6.57 -8.97 -0.53
C TRP A 39 6.69 -7.44 -0.50
N ILE A 40 6.43 -6.82 0.65
CA ILE A 40 6.49 -5.38 0.84
C ILE A 40 7.56 -5.05 1.88
N ALA A 41 8.54 -4.26 1.47
CA ALA A 41 9.59 -3.74 2.34
C ALA A 41 9.44 -2.23 2.53
N ALA A 42 9.61 -1.75 3.75
CA ALA A 42 9.71 -0.34 4.02
C ALA A 42 11.08 0.19 3.59
N THR A 43 11.11 1.28 2.83
CA THR A 43 12.36 2.01 2.56
C THR A 43 12.94 2.59 3.86
N VAL A 44 14.15 3.14 3.79
CA VAL A 44 14.83 3.79 4.91
C VAL A 44 14.31 5.19 5.25
N LYS A 45 13.50 5.81 4.38
CA LYS A 45 12.95 7.16 4.63
C LYS A 45 11.99 7.09 5.81
N LYS A 46 12.27 7.88 6.85
CA LYS A 46 11.36 8.06 7.99
C LYS A 46 10.18 8.93 7.58
N PRO A 47 8.94 8.53 7.89
CA PRO A 47 7.77 9.35 7.63
C PRO A 47 7.73 10.52 8.64
N GLU A 48 7.18 11.65 8.22
CA GLU A 48 6.93 12.76 9.13
C GLU A 48 5.61 12.53 9.89
N ALA A 49 5.54 12.99 11.15
CA ALA A 49 4.32 12.86 11.95
C ALA A 49 3.10 13.53 11.27
N LYS A 50 3.33 14.63 10.56
CA LYS A 50 2.31 15.33 9.77
C LYS A 50 1.82 14.47 8.60
N GLU A 51 2.73 13.87 7.84
CA GLU A 51 2.42 12.98 6.71
C GLU A 51 1.60 11.77 7.17
N ILE A 52 1.94 11.18 8.32
CA ILE A 52 1.15 10.11 8.95
C ILE A 52 -0.26 10.60 9.25
N ALA A 53 -0.40 11.69 10.02
CA ALA A 53 -1.71 12.19 10.45
C ALA A 53 -2.62 12.56 9.27
N GLU A 54 -2.07 13.20 8.23
CA GLU A 54 -2.80 13.55 7.01
C GLU A 54 -3.29 12.31 6.26
N LEU A 55 -2.43 11.28 6.13
CA LEU A 55 -2.79 10.03 5.46
C LEU A 55 -3.84 9.25 6.25
N GLU A 56 -3.70 9.13 7.57
CA GLU A 56 -4.69 8.46 8.40
C GLU A 56 -6.05 9.16 8.34
N HIS A 57 -6.07 10.49 8.43
CA HIS A 57 -7.30 11.25 8.28
C HIS A 57 -7.95 11.06 6.90
N MET A 58 -7.14 11.08 5.84
CA MET A 58 -7.61 10.84 4.48
C MET A 58 -8.25 9.45 4.33
N TYR A 59 -7.65 8.39 4.85
CA TYR A 59 -8.24 7.04 4.76
C TYR A 59 -9.51 6.89 5.60
N ARG A 60 -9.59 7.51 6.79
CA ARG A 60 -10.86 7.58 7.56
C ARG A 60 -11.97 8.21 6.74
N SER A 61 -11.66 9.30 6.03
CA SER A 61 -12.61 10.02 5.18
C SER A 61 -13.03 9.19 3.95
N ILE A 62 -12.07 8.61 3.22
CA ILE A 62 -12.35 7.79 2.02
C ILE A 62 -13.24 6.60 2.36
N TYR A 63 -13.01 5.94 3.49
CA TYR A 63 -13.82 4.79 3.90
C TYR A 63 -15.04 5.16 4.73
N ASN A 64 -15.21 6.44 5.07
CA ASN A 64 -16.25 6.92 5.98
C ASN A 64 -16.28 6.13 7.31
N GLU A 65 -15.09 5.80 7.83
CA GLU A 65 -14.87 5.00 9.04
C GLU A 65 -14.00 5.79 10.05
N PRO A 66 -14.60 6.52 11.00
CA PRO A 66 -13.85 7.32 11.97
C PRO A 66 -12.99 6.46 12.91
N ASP A 67 -13.46 5.24 13.22
CA ASP A 67 -12.79 4.28 14.11
C ASP A 67 -11.81 3.35 13.39
N LEU A 68 -11.46 3.66 12.12
CA LEU A 68 -10.46 2.92 11.37
C LEU A 68 -9.15 2.85 12.17
N LYS A 69 -8.68 1.63 12.39
CA LYS A 69 -7.47 1.36 13.16
C LYS A 69 -6.25 1.42 12.27
N PHE A 70 -5.25 2.15 12.73
CA PHE A 70 -3.96 2.29 12.04
C PHE A 70 -2.86 1.52 12.78
N PRO A 71 -1.74 1.19 12.10
CA PRO A 71 -0.57 0.62 12.74
C PRO A 71 -0.06 1.51 13.87
N ALA A 72 0.38 0.91 14.98
CA ALA A 72 0.98 1.67 16.08
C ALA A 72 2.33 2.29 15.70
N ASP A 73 3.08 1.61 14.84
CA ASP A 73 4.42 1.99 14.42
C ASP A 73 4.61 1.87 12.91
N TYR A 74 5.52 2.66 12.36
CA TYR A 74 5.88 2.69 10.94
C TYR A 74 7.39 2.41 10.75
N PRO A 75 7.84 1.15 10.90
CA PRO A 75 9.27 0.81 10.87
C PRO A 75 9.87 1.01 9.48
N THR A 76 11.15 1.34 9.41
CA THR A 76 11.88 1.64 8.15
C THR A 76 13.03 0.66 7.93
N GLY A 77 13.33 0.36 6.67
CA GLY A 77 14.49 -0.48 6.32
C GLY A 77 14.30 -1.96 6.64
N CYS A 78 13.07 -2.44 6.69
CA CYS A 78 12.75 -3.84 7.00
C CYS A 78 11.65 -4.39 6.08
N LEU A 79 11.62 -5.72 5.97
CA LEU A 79 10.51 -6.44 5.36
C LEU A 79 9.31 -6.41 6.31
N LEU A 80 8.16 -5.96 5.81
CA LEU A 80 6.94 -5.80 6.63
C LEU A 80 6.01 -7.02 6.54
N GLY A 81 5.84 -7.54 5.34
CA GLY A 81 4.86 -8.59 5.05
C GLY A 81 4.69 -8.77 3.55
N CYS A 82 3.53 -9.26 3.13
CA CYS A 82 3.22 -9.44 1.71
C CYS A 82 1.75 -9.15 1.43
N VAL A 83 1.46 -8.85 0.17
CA VAL A 83 0.11 -8.69 -0.38
C VAL A 83 -0.08 -9.61 -1.58
N ILE A 84 -1.31 -9.73 -2.06
CA ILE A 84 -1.62 -10.39 -3.33
C ILE A 84 -1.88 -9.31 -4.38
N VAL A 85 -1.11 -9.34 -5.47
CA VAL A 85 -1.35 -8.52 -6.66
C VAL A 85 -2.40 -9.22 -7.52
N ASP A 86 -3.59 -8.63 -7.53
CA ASP A 86 -4.73 -9.14 -8.29
C ASP A 86 -4.68 -8.69 -9.76
N ASP A 87 -4.46 -7.40 -10.00
CA ASP A 87 -4.29 -6.86 -11.35
C ASP A 87 -3.40 -5.60 -11.39
N CYS A 88 -2.97 -5.22 -12.60
CA CYS A 88 -2.23 -3.99 -12.88
C CYS A 88 -2.85 -3.34 -14.12
N LEU A 89 -3.59 -2.26 -13.91
CA LEU A 89 -4.39 -1.60 -14.95
C LEU A 89 -3.78 -0.26 -15.35
N HIS A 90 -4.02 0.17 -16.59
CA HIS A 90 -3.77 1.57 -16.96
C HIS A 90 -4.74 2.50 -16.21
N GLN A 91 -4.36 3.77 -16.03
CA GLN A 91 -5.14 4.70 -15.20
C GLN A 91 -6.59 4.86 -15.70
N ASP A 92 -6.80 4.92 -17.01
CA ASP A 92 -8.14 5.09 -17.60
C ASP A 92 -9.03 3.88 -17.30
N GLU A 93 -8.50 2.67 -17.52
CA GLU A 93 -9.20 1.42 -17.23
C GLU A 93 -9.47 1.24 -15.72
N TYR A 94 -8.52 1.63 -14.87
CA TYR A 94 -8.70 1.61 -13.42
C TYR A 94 -9.87 2.50 -13.00
N ARG A 95 -9.99 3.71 -13.56
CA ARG A 95 -11.09 4.65 -13.25
C ARG A 95 -12.45 4.12 -13.69
N GLU A 96 -12.51 3.35 -14.77
CA GLU A 96 -13.75 2.75 -15.26
C GLU A 96 -14.17 1.54 -14.40
N LYS A 97 -13.20 0.69 -14.04
CA LYS A 97 -13.46 -0.59 -13.36
C LYS A 97 -13.56 -0.48 -11.84
N VAL A 98 -12.79 0.42 -11.24
CA VAL A 98 -12.70 0.56 -9.78
C VAL A 98 -13.46 1.82 -9.35
N ARG A 99 -14.67 1.63 -8.84
CA ARG A 99 -15.41 2.68 -8.15
C ARG A 99 -14.95 2.72 -6.70
N ILE A 100 -14.33 3.83 -6.31
CA ILE A 100 -13.96 4.14 -4.91
C ILE A 100 -15.06 5.00 -4.31
#